data_AF-A0A836KDI9-F1
#
_entry.id   AF-A0A836KDI9-F1
#
_cell.length_a   1.000
_cell.length_b   1.000
_cell.length_c   1.000
_cell.angle_alpha   90.00
_cell.angle_beta   90.00
_cell.angle_gamma   90.00
#
_symmetry.space_group_name_H-M   'P 1'
#
loop_
_entity.id
_entity.type
_entity.pdbx_description
1 polymer ?
#
loop_
_entity_poly.entity_id
_entity_poly.type
_entity_poly.pdbx_seq_one_letter_code
_entity_poly.pdbx_strand_id
1 'polypeptide(L)'
;MAHLVLRIVRKVRTFSFTVSCRSHPFAWYAGLCCALFGWANYAQYKRLAPMFPKYERYLTEEGGRMLEAKRQELAEVSRYNNMVGAMRRDLARK
;
A
#
# COMPACT_ATOMS: atom_id res chain seq x y z
N MET A 1 32.27 -5.57 -15.67
CA MET A 1 30.81 -5.69 -15.97
C MET A 1 30.36 -7.11 -16.30
N ALA A 2 31.07 -7.88 -17.14
CA ALA A 2 30.70 -9.26 -17.51
C ALA A 2 30.50 -10.23 -16.33
N HIS A 3 31.34 -10.16 -15.29
CA HIS A 3 31.18 -11.00 -14.08
C HIS A 3 29.89 -10.72 -13.29
N LEU A 4 29.42 -9.47 -13.29
CA LEU A 4 28.20 -9.06 -12.58
C LEU A 4 26.97 -9.59 -13.31
N VAL A 5 26.97 -9.50 -14.64
CA VAL A 5 25.92 -10.06 -15.50
C VAL A 5 25.83 -11.58 -15.34
N LEU A 6 26.96 -12.30 -15.40
CA LEU A 6 26.98 -13.75 -15.20
C LEU A 6 26.47 -14.18 -13.82
N ARG A 7 26.76 -13.39 -12.78
CA ARG A 7 26.27 -13.63 -11.42
C ARG A 7 24.75 -13.45 -11.32
N ILE A 8 24.21 -12.43 -11.99
CA ILE A 8 22.76 -12.19 -12.07
C ILE A 8 22.07 -13.32 -12.84
N VAL A 9 22.60 -13.70 -14.03
CA VAL A 9 22.04 -14.78 -14.85
C VAL A 9 22.00 -16.10 -14.09
N ARG A 10 23.08 -16.44 -13.36
CA ARG A 10 23.09 -17.63 -12.49
C ARG A 10 22.04 -17.54 -11.39
N LYS A 11 21.94 -16.39 -10.71
CA LYS A 11 20.93 -16.17 -9.67
C LYS A 11 19.51 -16.33 -10.20
N VAL A 12 19.21 -15.81 -11.38
CA VAL A 12 17.89 -15.94 -12.03
C VAL A 12 17.62 -17.40 -12.42
N ARG A 13 18.61 -18.09 -12.98
CA ARG A 13 18.47 -19.50 -13.38
C ARG A 13 18.20 -20.43 -12.19
N THR A 14 18.84 -20.18 -11.05
CA THR A 14 18.64 -21.00 -9.84
C THR A 14 17.59 -20.44 -8.90
N PHE A 15 16.87 -19.39 -9.31
CA PHE A 15 15.85 -18.77 -8.49
C PHE A 15 14.64 -19.71 -8.37
N SER A 16 14.26 -20.02 -7.13
CA SER A 16 13.01 -20.73 -6.84
C SER A 16 12.07 -19.79 -6.12
N PHE A 17 10.96 -19.48 -6.78
CA PHE A 17 9.92 -18.61 -6.25
C PHE A 17 9.34 -19.16 -4.94
N THR A 18 9.08 -20.47 -4.86
CA THR A 18 8.50 -21.12 -3.68
C THR A 18 9.43 -21.05 -2.46
N VAL A 19 10.74 -21.23 -2.67
CA VAL A 19 11.75 -21.11 -1.61
C VAL A 19 11.88 -19.65 -1.15
N SER A 20 11.88 -18.71 -2.09
CA SER A 20 11.98 -17.28 -1.78
C SER A 20 10.75 -16.74 -1.04
N CYS A 21 9.54 -17.19 -1.38
CA CYS A 21 8.32 -16.84 -0.65
C CYS A 21 8.33 -17.38 0.79
N ARG A 22 8.93 -18.55 1.02
CA ARG A 22 9.08 -19.10 2.37
C ARG A 22 10.15 -18.38 3.18
N SER A 23 11.26 -17.97 2.56
CA SER A 23 12.36 -17.31 3.28
C SER A 23 12.09 -15.83 3.56
N HIS A 24 11.36 -15.15 2.67
CA HIS A 24 11.07 -13.72 2.78
C HIS A 24 9.58 -13.40 2.52
N PRO A 25 8.65 -13.97 3.32
CA PRO A 25 7.22 -13.80 3.08
C PRO A 25 6.80 -12.32 3.10
N PHE A 26 7.29 -11.55 4.08
CA PHE A 26 6.94 -10.13 4.21
C PHE A 26 7.43 -9.27 3.03
N ALA A 27 8.58 -9.60 2.43
CA ALA A 27 9.08 -8.87 1.27
C ALA A 27 8.19 -9.12 0.04
N TRP A 28 7.71 -10.35 -0.14
CA TRP A 28 6.77 -10.70 -1.21
C TRP A 28 5.38 -10.10 -0.99
N TYR A 29 4.87 -10.11 0.25
CA TYR A 29 3.61 -9.43 0.58
C TYR A 29 3.71 -7.93 0.32
N ALA A 30 4.77 -7.27 0.80
CA ALA A 30 4.98 -5.85 0.54
C ALA A 30 5.11 -5.57 -0.97
N GLY A 31 5.85 -6.40 -1.71
CA GLY A 31 5.99 -6.30 -3.15
C GLY A 31 4.66 -6.44 -3.89
N LEU A 32 3.83 -7.41 -3.51
CA LEU A 32 2.49 -7.60 -4.05
C LEU A 32 1.59 -6.42 -3.73
N CYS A 33 1.60 -5.93 -2.49
CA CYS A 33 0.86 -4.73 -2.10
C CYS A 33 1.26 -3.52 -2.96
N CYS A 34 2.57 -3.26 -3.12
CA CYS A 34 3.06 -2.17 -3.96
C CYS A 34 2.61 -2.31 -5.42
N ALA A 35 2.65 -3.52 -5.98
CA ALA A 35 2.18 -3.78 -7.34
C ALA A 35 0.67 -3.49 -7.48
N LEU A 36 -0.14 -3.93 -6.50
CA LEU A 36 -1.58 -3.69 -6.47
C LEU A 36 -1.92 -2.20 -6.30
N PHE A 37 -1.22 -1.48 -5.41
CA PHE A 37 -1.40 -0.04 -5.24
C PHE A 37 -1.00 0.73 -6.50
N GLY A 38 0.11 0.36 -7.14
CA GLY A 38 0.53 0.96 -8.40
C GLY A 38 -0.49 0.73 -9.52
N TRP A 39 -0.99 -0.51 -9.64
CA TRP A 39 -2.02 -0.86 -10.61
C TRP A 39 -3.34 -0.12 -10.36
N ALA A 40 -3.80 -0.07 -9.11
CA ALA A 40 -5.03 0.63 -8.75
C ALA A 40 -4.95 2.12 -9.10
N ASN A 41 -3.83 2.78 -8.75
CA ASN A 41 -3.60 4.17 -9.11
C ASN A 41 -3.55 4.38 -10.63
N TYR A 42 -2.90 3.48 -11.38
CA TYR A 42 -2.85 3.56 -12.84
C TYR A 42 -4.24 3.35 -13.47
N ALA A 43 -5.02 2.41 -12.96
CA ALA A 43 -6.37 2.14 -13.44
C ALA A 43 -7.30 3.34 -13.18
N GLN A 44 -7.17 3.99 -12.02
CA GLN A 44 -7.87 5.23 -11.70
C GLN A 44 -7.44 6.37 -12.62
N TYR A 45 -6.13 6.56 -12.83
CA TYR A 45 -5.58 7.53 -13.78
C TYR A 45 -6.20 7.35 -15.17
N LYS A 46 -6.17 6.12 -15.71
CA LYS A 46 -6.67 5.83 -17.05
C LYS A 46 -8.17 6.11 -17.20
N ARG A 47 -8.96 5.92 -16.13
CA ARG A 47 -10.39 6.24 -16.11
C ARG A 47 -10.65 7.76 -16.05
N LEU A 48 -9.82 8.50 -15.33
CA LEU A 48 -9.98 9.93 -15.07
C LEU A 48 -9.36 10.82 -16.16
N ALA A 49 -8.33 10.34 -16.86
CA ALA A 49 -7.65 11.03 -17.95
C ALA A 49 -8.59 11.60 -19.05
N PRO A 50 -9.64 10.88 -19.53
CA PRO A 50 -10.56 11.44 -20.51
C PRO A 50 -11.58 12.43 -19.92
N MET A 51 -11.84 12.41 -18.61
CA MET A 51 -12.80 13.34 -17.97
C MET A 51 -12.16 14.65 -17.52
N PHE A 52 -10.85 14.63 -17.22
CA PHE A 52 -10.14 15.79 -16.69
C PHE A 52 -8.90 16.11 -17.54
N PRO A 53 -8.97 17.10 -18.46
CA PRO A 53 -7.84 17.47 -19.31
C PRO A 53 -6.67 18.10 -18.53
N LYS A 54 -6.85 18.45 -17.25
CA LYS A 54 -5.81 18.87 -16.31
C LYS A 54 -5.76 17.93 -15.10
N TYR A 55 -5.42 16.66 -15.36
CA TYR A 55 -5.34 15.62 -14.35
C TYR A 55 -4.42 15.97 -13.18
N GLU A 56 -3.30 16.66 -13.40
CA GLU A 56 -2.40 17.07 -12.31
C GLU A 56 -3.07 18.03 -11.32
N ARG A 57 -3.83 19.03 -11.80
CA ARG A 57 -4.58 19.94 -10.92
C ARG A 57 -5.67 19.22 -10.14
N TYR A 58 -6.37 18.32 -10.82
CA TYR A 58 -7.39 17.47 -10.18
C TYR A 58 -6.78 16.59 -9.08
N LEU A 59 -5.61 16.00 -9.31
CA LEU A 59 -4.93 15.17 -8.33
C LEU A 59 -4.43 15.97 -7.12
N THR A 60 -3.98 17.21 -7.33
CA THR A 60 -3.58 18.09 -6.22
C THR A 60 -4.76 18.62 -5.43
N GLU A 61 -5.85 19.01 -6.09
CA GLU A 61 -7.00 19.67 -5.45
C GLU A 61 -8.02 18.66 -4.90
N GLU A 62 -8.39 17.62 -5.66
CA GLU A 62 -9.29 16.56 -5.18
C GLU A 62 -8.56 15.42 -4.47
N GLY A 63 -7.37 15.03 -4.94
CA GLY A 63 -6.58 14.01 -4.26
C GLY A 63 -6.14 14.47 -2.86
N GLY A 64 -5.81 15.74 -2.68
CA GLY A 64 -5.56 16.34 -1.36
C GLY A 64 -6.79 16.27 -0.46
N ARG A 65 -7.96 16.65 -0.97
CA ARG A 65 -9.24 16.65 -0.22
C ARG A 65 -9.70 15.25 0.18
N MET A 66 -9.57 14.24 -0.69
CA MET A 66 -9.89 12.85 -0.33
C MET A 66 -8.93 12.29 0.73
N LEU A 67 -7.65 12.68 0.69
CA LEU A 67 -6.64 12.21 1.64
C LEU A 67 -6.87 12.82 3.03
N GLU A 68 -7.29 14.09 3.08
CA GLU A 68 -7.76 14.74 4.30
C GLU A 68 -9.02 14.08 4.87
N ALA A 69 -10.03 13.81 4.03
CA ALA A 69 -11.23 13.09 4.45
C ALA A 69 -10.92 11.69 5.00
N LYS A 70 -10.03 10.93 4.34
CA LYS A 70 -9.59 9.62 4.84
C LYS A 70 -8.80 9.70 6.14
N ARG A 71 -8.00 10.76 6.33
CA ARG A 71 -7.33 11.00 7.62
C ARG A 71 -8.32 11.30 8.74
N GLN A 72 -9.38 12.04 8.46
CA GLN A 72 -10.45 12.31 9.42
C GLN A 72 -11.20 11.03 9.80
N GLU A 73 -11.58 10.20 8.82
CA GLU A 73 -12.19 8.88 9.09
C GLU A 73 -11.29 7.99 9.96
N LEU A 74 -9.99 7.91 9.66
CA LEU A 74 -9.03 7.13 10.44
C LEU A 74 -8.87 7.68 11.88
N ALA A 75 -8.92 8.99 12.05
CA ALA A 75 -8.86 9.62 13.37
C ALA A 75 -10.10 9.30 14.22
N GLU A 76 -11.29 9.24 13.61
CA GLU A 76 -12.53 8.84 14.28
C GLU A 76 -12.49 7.37 14.70
N VAL A 77 -12.04 6.48 13.81
CA VAL A 77 -11.85 5.04 14.14
C VAL A 77 -10.87 4.87 15.30
N SER A 78 -9.76 5.61 15.29
CA SER A 78 -8.78 5.60 16.38
C SER A 78 -9.40 6.08 17.71
N ARG A 79 -10.16 7.17 17.71
CA ARG A 79 -10.88 7.66 18.90
C ARG A 79 -11.87 6.64 19.43
N TYR A 80 -12.67 6.03 18.54
CA TYR A 80 -13.64 5.01 18.92
C TYR A 80 -12.96 3.81 19.57
N ASN A 81 -11.88 3.29 18.97
CA ASN A 81 -11.13 2.17 19.53
C ASN A 81 -10.53 2.50 20.91
N ASN A 82 -10.03 3.73 21.10
CA ASN A 82 -9.52 4.17 22.40
C ASN A 82 -10.62 4.25 23.46
N MET A 83 -11.81 4.75 23.10
CA MET A 83 -12.97 4.80 23.99
C MET A 83 -13.44 3.39 24.39
N VAL A 84 -13.55 2.48 23.42
CA VAL A 84 -13.90 1.07 23.70
C VAL A 84 -12.83 0.42 24.58
N GLY A 85 -11.55 0.67 24.31
CA GLY A 85 -10.44 0.17 25.13
C GLY A 85 -10.42 0.74 26.55
N ALA A 86 -10.86 1.99 26.75
CA ALA A 86 -11.04 2.58 28.08
C ALA A 86 -12.22 1.92 28.81
N MET A 87 -13.40 1.82 28.18
CA MET A 87 -14.57 1.15 28.76
C MET A 87 -14.29 -0.30 29.17
N ARG A 88 -13.58 -1.06 28.33
CA ARG A 88 -13.19 -2.44 28.66
C ARG A 88 -12.30 -2.51 29.90
N ARG A 89 -11.38 -1.55 30.07
CA ARG A 89 -10.50 -1.47 31.25
C ARG A 89 -11.29 -1.09 32.50
N ASP A 90 -12.23 -0.16 32.40
CA ASP A 90 -13.08 0.25 33.52
C ASP A 90 -14.04 -0.87 33.96
N LEU A 91 -14.58 -1.64 33.01
CA LEU A 91 -15.38 -2.84 33.30
C LEU A 91 -14.57 -3.97 33.94
N ALA A 92 -13.33 -4.19 33.50
CA ALA A 92 -12.46 -5.22 34.06
C ALA A 92 -11.90 -4.86 35.45
N ARG A 93 -11.98 -3.59 35.85
CA ARG A 93 -11.51 -3.10 37.16
C ARG A 93 -12.61 -3.06 38.22
N LYS A 94 -13.84 -3.45 37.85
CA LYS A 94 -15.04 -3.47 38.70
C LYS A 94 -15.43 -4.91 39.01
#